data_AF-A0A3D2WJF7-F1
#
_entry.id   AF-A0A3D2WJF7-F1
#
_cell.length_a   1.000
_cell.length_b   1.000
_cell.length_c   1.000
_cell.angle_alpha   90.00
_cell.angle_beta   90.00
_cell.angle_gamma   90.00
#
_symmetry.space_group_name_H-M   'P 1'
#
loop_
_entity.id
_entity.type
_entity.pdbx_description
1 polymer ?
#
loop_
_entity_poly.entity_id
_entity_poly.type
_entity_poly.pdbx_seq_one_letter_code
_entity_poly.pdbx_strand_id
1 'polypeptide(L)'
;DQTERTSFVAAATTEMSASIHEIAGSVEQAASNVRRCDDLTQQTQVSFQQSIGRLQALDTEINNSSAVVNQLEDKTAEIGKVLDVIRDIADQTNLLALNAAIEAARAGEQGRGFAVVADEVRKLASRTRESTTEVDTIIAELQGESSKAVQRMSSSSNLAKETIEVFQSADQLISELTHNISTISGELEQVAAAAEEQNTVASDIAMNLEVLNSISEMVNIKFNDMSAAVHQLNAKSKEMQMTVGVFKV
;
A
#
# COMPACT_ATOMS: atom_id res chain seq x y z
N ASP A 1 -63.82 -3.06 1.92
CA ASP A 1 -63.01 -2.93 3.14
C ASP A 1 -62.20 -4.15 3.54
N GLN A 2 -62.73 -5.18 4.22
CA GLN A 2 -61.85 -6.19 4.84
C GLN A 2 -61.05 -7.03 3.82
N THR A 3 -61.70 -7.52 2.75
CA THR A 3 -61.02 -8.25 1.66
C THR A 3 -59.99 -7.39 0.91
N GLU A 4 -60.27 -6.10 0.79
CA GLU A 4 -59.39 -5.12 0.13
C GLU A 4 -58.14 -4.84 0.99
N ARG A 5 -58.32 -4.73 2.31
CA ARG A 5 -57.21 -4.61 3.27
C ARG A 5 -56.34 -5.86 3.29
N THR A 6 -56.90 -7.07 3.27
CA THR A 6 -56.11 -8.31 3.20
C THR A 6 -55.33 -8.43 1.89
N SER A 7 -55.94 -8.01 0.76
CA SER A 7 -55.26 -7.96 -0.54
C SER A 7 -54.08 -6.98 -0.53
N PHE A 8 -54.27 -5.80 0.06
CA PHE A 8 -53.19 -4.81 0.24
C PHE A 8 -52.02 -5.36 1.07
N VAL A 9 -52.30 -6.02 2.20
CA VAL A 9 -51.24 -6.59 3.05
C VAL A 9 -50.53 -7.75 2.33
N ALA A 10 -51.24 -8.55 1.53
CA ALA A 10 -50.63 -9.62 0.72
C ALA A 10 -49.67 -9.06 -0.35
N ALA A 11 -50.08 -7.99 -1.03
CA ALA A 11 -49.21 -7.28 -1.98
C ALA A 11 -47.96 -6.71 -1.29
N ALA A 12 -48.13 -6.04 -0.14
CA ALA A 12 -47.01 -5.53 0.65
C ALA A 12 -46.06 -6.63 1.14
N THR A 13 -46.58 -7.81 1.50
CA THR A 13 -45.76 -8.96 1.92
C THR A 13 -44.96 -9.54 0.75
N THR A 14 -45.54 -9.55 -0.45
CA THR A 14 -44.86 -9.98 -1.68
C THR A 14 -43.73 -9.01 -2.04
N GLU A 15 -44.00 -7.70 -1.96
CA GLU A 15 -42.99 -6.65 -2.17
C GLU A 15 -41.87 -6.73 -1.14
N MET A 16 -42.20 -6.96 0.14
CA MET A 16 -41.23 -7.17 1.21
C MET A 16 -40.31 -8.38 0.93
N SER A 17 -40.88 -9.49 0.45
CA SER A 17 -40.10 -10.69 0.09
C SER A 17 -39.14 -10.42 -1.06
N ALA A 18 -39.56 -9.64 -2.07
CA ALA A 18 -38.70 -9.22 -3.16
C ALA A 18 -37.54 -8.33 -2.67
N SER A 19 -37.82 -7.35 -1.81
CA SER A 19 -36.78 -6.50 -1.21
C SER A 19 -35.79 -7.29 -0.36
N ILE A 20 -36.25 -8.28 0.40
CA ILE A 20 -35.36 -9.16 1.18
C ILE A 20 -34.41 -9.95 0.26
N HIS A 21 -34.90 -10.42 -0.90
CA HIS A 21 -34.06 -11.11 -1.87
C HIS A 21 -33.00 -10.18 -2.49
N GLU A 22 -33.36 -8.93 -2.79
CA GLU A 22 -32.40 -7.92 -3.24
C GLU A 22 -31.34 -7.58 -2.18
N ILE A 23 -31.74 -7.51 -0.91
CA ILE A 23 -30.82 -7.32 0.22
C ILE A 23 -29.84 -8.50 0.32
N ALA A 24 -30.33 -9.74 0.24
CA ALA A 24 -29.48 -10.93 0.28
C ALA A 24 -28.44 -10.93 -0.85
N GLY A 25 -28.85 -10.62 -2.09
CA GLY A 25 -27.93 -10.48 -3.22
C GLY A 25 -26.91 -9.36 -3.02
N SER A 26 -27.33 -8.23 -2.44
CA SER A 26 -26.43 -7.11 -2.12
C SER A 26 -25.39 -7.49 -1.06
N VAL A 27 -25.80 -8.26 -0.05
CA VAL A 27 -24.89 -8.78 1.00
C VAL A 27 -23.87 -9.75 0.42
N GLU A 28 -24.28 -10.68 -0.46
CA GLU A 28 -23.35 -11.59 -1.13
C GLU A 28 -22.30 -10.84 -1.96
N GLN A 29 -22.74 -9.82 -2.70
CA GLN A 29 -21.83 -9.00 -3.50
C GLN A 29 -20.87 -8.19 -2.61
N ALA A 30 -21.37 -7.60 -1.52
CA ALA A 30 -20.53 -6.90 -0.55
C ALA A 30 -19.50 -7.86 0.09
N ALA A 31 -19.91 -9.08 0.46
CA ALA A 31 -19.01 -10.08 1.05
C ALA A 31 -17.93 -10.54 0.06
N SER A 32 -18.27 -10.64 -1.23
CA SER A 32 -17.28 -10.88 -2.29
C SER A 32 -16.25 -9.73 -2.38
N ASN A 33 -16.72 -8.49 -2.34
CA ASN A 33 -15.84 -7.32 -2.40
C ASN A 33 -14.92 -7.22 -1.16
N VAL A 34 -15.45 -7.51 0.04
CA VAL A 34 -14.67 -7.54 1.28
C VAL A 34 -13.58 -8.61 1.22
N ARG A 35 -13.88 -9.82 0.75
CA ARG A 35 -12.88 -10.88 0.53
C ARG A 35 -11.80 -10.46 -0.47
N ARG A 36 -12.17 -9.74 -1.53
CA ARG A 36 -11.18 -9.20 -2.48
C ARG A 36 -10.30 -8.12 -1.86
N CYS A 37 -10.86 -7.26 -1.01
CA CYS A 37 -10.09 -6.28 -0.27
C CYS A 37 -9.11 -6.94 0.71
N ASP A 38 -9.51 -8.03 1.37
CA ASP A 38 -8.65 -8.80 2.28
C ASP A 38 -7.41 -9.35 1.54
N ASP A 39 -7.64 -10.03 0.40
CA ASP A 39 -6.57 -10.57 -0.45
C ASP A 39 -5.61 -9.48 -0.95
N LEU A 40 -6.14 -8.34 -1.42
CA LEU A 40 -5.33 -7.20 -1.85
C LEU A 40 -4.50 -6.60 -0.70
N THR A 41 -5.07 -6.53 0.50
CA THR A 41 -4.38 -6.06 1.71
C THR A 41 -3.23 -6.99 2.07
N GLN A 42 -3.45 -8.30 2.04
CA GLN A 42 -2.42 -9.30 2.30
C GLN A 42 -1.28 -9.25 1.26
N GLN A 43 -1.61 -9.13 -0.03
CA GLN A 43 -0.61 -8.98 -1.10
C GLN A 43 0.21 -7.69 -0.94
N THR A 44 -0.43 -6.60 -0.50
CA THR A 44 0.23 -5.32 -0.22
C THR A 44 1.22 -5.49 0.93
N GLN A 45 0.83 -6.18 2.01
CA GLN A 45 1.70 -6.44 3.15
C GLN A 45 2.94 -7.24 2.76
N VAL A 46 2.78 -8.30 1.95
CA VAL A 46 3.91 -9.08 1.43
C VAL A 46 4.84 -8.19 0.58
N SER A 47 4.27 -7.33 -0.27
CA SER A 47 5.06 -6.42 -1.12
C SER A 47 5.85 -5.39 -0.31
N PHE A 48 5.30 -4.90 0.80
CA PHE A 48 5.99 -4.01 1.73
C PHE A 48 7.15 -4.71 2.44
N GLN A 49 6.93 -5.93 2.96
CA GLN A 49 8.01 -6.71 3.59
C GLN A 49 9.16 -6.98 2.62
N GLN A 50 8.85 -7.30 1.36
CA GLN A 50 9.87 -7.44 0.32
C GLN A 50 10.62 -6.13 0.05
N SER A 51 9.90 -5.00 0.03
CA SER A 51 10.49 -3.67 -0.18
C SER A 51 11.42 -3.27 0.95
N ILE A 52 11.04 -3.54 2.21
CA ILE A 52 11.91 -3.35 3.39
C ILE A 52 13.18 -4.19 3.25
N GLY A 53 13.06 -5.47 2.90
CA GLY A 53 14.23 -6.34 2.71
C GLY A 53 15.17 -5.84 1.62
N ARG A 54 14.62 -5.31 0.51
CA ARG A 54 15.42 -4.68 -0.55
C ARG A 54 16.12 -3.40 -0.09
N LEU A 55 15.47 -2.57 0.71
CA LEU A 55 16.07 -1.35 1.27
C LEU A 55 17.19 -1.67 2.27
N GLN A 56 17.05 -2.73 3.08
CA GLN A 56 18.11 -3.20 3.97
C GLN A 56 19.32 -3.72 3.19
N ALA A 57 19.08 -4.46 2.10
CA ALA A 57 20.14 -4.89 1.20
C ALA A 57 20.83 -3.70 0.52
N LEU A 58 20.06 -2.69 0.10
CA LEU A 58 20.59 -1.44 -0.47
C LEU A 58 21.47 -0.68 0.53
N ASP A 59 21.03 -0.54 1.79
CA ASP A 59 21.84 0.09 2.85
C ASP A 59 23.17 -0.65 3.06
N THR A 60 23.13 -1.99 3.06
CA THR A 60 24.33 -2.83 3.16
C THR A 60 25.28 -2.58 1.97
N GLU A 61 24.75 -2.52 0.75
CA GLU A 61 25.56 -2.29 -0.45
C GLU A 61 26.17 -0.88 -0.49
N ILE A 62 25.42 0.12 -0.03
CA ILE A 62 25.92 1.49 0.15
C ILE A 62 27.06 1.51 1.16
N ASN A 63 26.93 0.82 2.29
CA ASN A 63 28.00 0.75 3.30
C ASN A 63 29.25 0.04 2.75
N ASN A 64 29.09 -1.05 2.01
CA ASN A 64 30.20 -1.75 1.34
C ASN A 64 30.92 -0.85 0.35
N SER A 65 30.16 -0.19 -0.53
CA SER A 65 30.72 0.71 -1.53
C SER A 65 31.41 1.91 -0.87
N SER A 66 30.91 2.40 0.29
CA SER A 66 31.55 3.49 1.03
C SER A 66 32.89 3.05 1.61
N ALA A 67 33.00 1.80 2.07
CA ALA A 67 34.27 1.24 2.53
C ALA A 67 35.30 1.14 1.39
N VAL A 68 34.87 0.78 0.17
CA VAL A 68 35.74 0.75 -1.02
C VAL A 68 36.24 2.16 -1.38
N VAL A 69 35.37 3.17 -1.33
CA VAL A 69 35.77 4.56 -1.62
C VAL A 69 36.71 5.10 -0.54
N ASN A 70 36.49 4.78 0.74
CA ASN A 70 37.42 5.14 1.81
C ASN A 70 38.81 4.49 1.60
N GLN A 71 38.85 3.23 1.16
CA GLN A 71 40.13 2.59 0.81
C GLN A 71 40.82 3.27 -0.38
N LEU A 72 40.04 3.77 -1.36
CA LEU A 72 40.59 4.55 -2.46
C LEU A 72 41.20 5.86 -1.94
N GLU A 73 40.52 6.56 -1.03
CA GLU A 73 41.05 7.78 -0.39
C GLU A 73 42.39 7.51 0.31
N ASP A 74 42.48 6.45 1.11
CA ASP A 74 43.72 6.03 1.79
C ASP A 74 44.86 5.73 0.80
N LYS A 75 44.56 5.00 -0.29
CA LYS A 75 45.53 4.67 -1.33
C LYS A 75 46.01 5.90 -2.10
N THR A 76 45.11 6.84 -2.33
CA THR A 76 45.40 8.09 -3.03
C THR A 76 46.29 8.99 -2.15
N ALA A 77 46.06 9.00 -0.83
CA ALA A 77 46.94 9.66 0.14
C ALA A 77 48.34 9.00 0.23
N GLU A 78 48.44 7.67 0.09
CA GLU A 78 49.72 6.95 0.02
C GLU A 78 50.52 7.35 -1.23
N ILE A 79 49.85 7.49 -2.39
CA ILE A 79 50.48 7.97 -3.62
C ILE A 79 51.02 9.40 -3.46
N GLY A 80 50.28 10.29 -2.79
CA GLY A 80 50.75 11.65 -2.50
C GLY A 80 52.11 11.66 -1.77
N LYS A 81 52.27 10.81 -0.75
CA LYS A 81 53.55 10.67 -0.02
C LYS A 81 54.69 10.19 -0.92
N VAL A 82 54.41 9.31 -1.88
CA VAL A 82 55.42 8.83 -2.84
C VAL A 82 55.81 9.96 -3.81
N LEU A 83 54.85 10.77 -4.25
CA LEU A 83 55.12 11.92 -5.11
C LEU A 83 55.98 12.97 -4.42
N ASP A 84 55.77 13.22 -3.13
CA ASP A 84 56.63 14.10 -2.33
C ASP A 84 58.09 13.64 -2.36
N VAL A 85 58.33 12.33 -2.19
CA VAL A 85 59.69 11.75 -2.28
C VAL A 85 60.28 11.91 -3.68
N ILE A 86 59.49 11.71 -4.75
CA ILE A 86 59.96 11.88 -6.14
C ILE A 86 60.31 13.35 -6.40
N ARG A 87 59.50 14.28 -5.88
CA ARG A 87 59.75 15.72 -5.98
C ARG A 87 61.05 16.11 -5.29
N ASP A 88 61.29 15.59 -4.09
CA ASP A 88 62.54 15.78 -3.35
C ASP A 88 63.75 15.22 -4.13
N ILE A 89 63.62 14.03 -4.73
CA ILE A 89 64.67 13.44 -5.58
C ILE A 89 64.93 14.31 -6.81
N ALA A 90 63.87 14.82 -7.47
CA ALA A 90 64.00 15.70 -8.63
C ALA A 90 64.71 17.01 -8.26
N ASP A 91 64.35 17.63 -7.13
CA ASP A 91 65.01 18.86 -6.65
C ASP A 91 66.48 18.61 -6.27
N GLN A 92 66.79 17.49 -5.61
CA GLN A 92 68.18 17.07 -5.33
C GLN A 92 68.98 16.81 -6.61
N THR A 93 68.37 16.11 -7.59
CA THR A 93 69.00 15.81 -8.89
C THR A 93 69.28 17.10 -9.67
N ASN A 94 68.35 18.05 -9.65
CA ASN A 94 68.51 19.37 -10.25
C ASN A 94 69.68 20.14 -9.61
N LEU A 95 69.82 20.07 -8.28
CA LEU A 95 70.90 20.72 -7.53
C LEU A 95 72.26 20.05 -7.78
N LEU A 96 72.30 18.72 -7.86
CA LEU A 96 73.49 17.95 -8.25
C LEU A 96 73.94 18.28 -9.69
N ALA A 97 72.99 18.35 -10.63
CA ALA A 97 73.25 18.70 -12.02
C ALA A 97 73.79 20.13 -12.15
N LEU A 98 73.26 21.08 -11.37
CA LEU A 98 73.78 22.44 -11.32
C LEU A 98 75.23 22.49 -10.83
N ASN A 99 75.55 21.77 -9.76
CA ASN A 99 76.92 21.68 -9.25
C ASN A 99 77.87 21.05 -10.28
N ALA A 100 77.44 20.01 -10.99
CA ALA A 100 78.21 19.39 -12.07
C ALA A 100 78.44 20.34 -13.25
N ALA A 101 77.44 21.14 -13.63
CA ALA A 101 77.58 22.15 -14.68
C ALA A 101 78.58 23.24 -14.29
N ILE A 102 78.58 23.68 -13.02
CA ILE A 102 79.55 24.65 -12.48
C ILE A 102 80.97 24.08 -12.56
N GLU A 103 81.17 22.84 -12.12
CA GLU A 103 82.51 22.23 -12.12
C GLU A 103 83.01 21.92 -13.54
N ALA A 104 82.10 21.54 -14.44
CA ALA A 104 82.40 21.36 -15.86
C ALA A 104 82.84 22.69 -16.52
N ALA A 105 82.19 23.81 -16.19
CA ALA A 105 82.61 25.14 -16.64
C ALA A 105 84.00 25.51 -16.09
N ARG A 106 84.30 25.11 -14.84
CA ARG A 106 85.59 25.34 -14.18
C ARG A 106 86.75 24.57 -14.83
N ALA A 107 86.49 23.39 -15.38
CA ALA A 107 87.45 22.57 -16.11
C ALA A 107 87.77 23.06 -17.55
N GLY A 108 87.08 24.11 -18.03
CA GLY A 108 87.31 24.71 -19.35
C GLY A 108 87.00 23.75 -20.50
N GLU A 109 87.87 23.70 -21.51
CA GLU A 109 87.68 22.85 -22.71
C GLU A 109 87.59 21.35 -22.39
N GLN A 110 88.23 20.88 -21.31
CA GLN A 110 88.17 19.47 -20.90
C GLN A 110 86.81 19.08 -20.27
N GLY A 111 86.06 20.05 -19.75
CA GLY A 111 84.75 19.82 -19.11
C GLY A 111 83.56 19.90 -20.07
N ARG A 112 83.80 20.20 -21.35
CA ARG A 112 82.74 20.56 -22.31
C ARG A 112 81.71 19.45 -22.55
N GLY A 113 82.16 18.19 -22.58
CA GLY A 113 81.26 17.03 -22.67
C GLY A 113 80.44 16.80 -21.39
N PHE A 114 81.04 17.03 -20.22
CA PHE A 114 80.35 16.94 -18.93
C PHE A 114 79.29 18.04 -18.75
N ALA A 115 79.55 19.24 -19.26
CA ALA A 115 78.58 20.35 -19.21
C ALA A 115 77.29 20.01 -19.96
N VAL A 116 77.38 19.39 -21.14
CA VAL A 116 76.20 18.98 -21.92
C VAL A 116 75.38 17.93 -21.18
N VAL A 117 76.05 16.94 -20.56
CA VAL A 117 75.36 15.91 -19.77
C VAL A 117 74.68 16.55 -18.54
N ALA A 118 75.36 17.47 -17.85
CA ALA A 118 74.82 18.15 -16.69
C ALA A 118 73.55 18.97 -17.03
N ASP A 119 73.54 19.69 -18.15
CA ASP A 119 72.35 20.43 -18.60
C ASP A 119 71.19 19.50 -18.98
N GLU A 120 71.46 18.34 -19.61
CA GLU A 120 70.41 17.37 -19.95
C GLU A 120 69.80 16.73 -18.68
N VAL A 121 70.63 16.38 -17.70
CA VAL A 121 70.16 15.89 -16.38
C VAL A 121 69.31 16.95 -15.69
N ARG A 122 69.73 18.23 -15.73
CA ARG A 122 68.97 19.34 -15.15
C ARG A 122 67.59 19.50 -15.81
N LYS A 123 67.53 19.36 -17.13
CA LYS A 123 66.27 19.40 -17.90
C LYS A 123 65.36 18.22 -17.56
N LEU A 124 65.91 17.01 -17.40
CA LEU A 124 65.17 15.83 -16.95
C LEU A 124 64.60 16.02 -15.54
N ALA A 125 65.39 16.55 -14.61
CA ALA A 125 64.96 16.84 -13.24
C ALA A 125 63.81 17.86 -13.22
N SER A 126 63.91 18.93 -14.01
CA SER A 126 62.84 19.93 -14.15
C SER A 126 61.55 19.32 -14.71
N ARG A 127 61.65 18.49 -15.77
CA ARG A 127 60.48 17.78 -16.33
C ARG A 127 59.85 16.82 -15.33
N THR A 128 60.67 16.12 -14.56
CA THR A 128 60.18 15.22 -13.50
C THR A 128 59.37 16.00 -12.46
N ARG A 129 59.86 17.16 -12.03
CA ARG A 129 59.17 18.03 -11.06
C ARG A 129 57.85 18.59 -11.58
N GLU A 130 57.81 18.95 -12.86
CA GLU A 130 56.59 19.41 -13.54
C GLU A 130 55.55 18.28 -13.56
N SER A 131 55.93 17.09 -14.00
CA SER A 131 55.04 15.92 -14.01
C SER A 131 54.57 15.53 -12.61
N THR A 132 55.42 15.57 -11.57
CA THR A 132 54.96 15.29 -10.21
C THR A 132 53.91 16.31 -9.72
N THR A 133 54.01 17.57 -10.15
CA THR A 133 53.05 18.61 -9.80
C THR A 133 51.70 18.41 -10.51
N GLU A 134 51.72 17.99 -11.77
CA GLU A 134 50.51 17.61 -12.51
C GLU A 134 49.82 16.41 -11.85
N VAL A 135 50.57 15.37 -11.47
CA VAL A 135 50.00 14.19 -10.80
C VAL A 135 49.44 14.56 -9.42
N ASP A 136 50.11 15.44 -8.66
CA ASP A 136 49.62 15.93 -7.36
C ASP A 136 48.24 16.63 -7.49
N THR A 137 48.05 17.40 -8.56
CA THR A 137 46.76 18.03 -8.87
C THR A 137 45.67 16.98 -9.11
N ILE A 138 45.97 15.94 -9.89
CA ILE A 138 45.04 14.83 -10.17
C ILE A 138 44.68 14.06 -8.88
N ILE A 139 45.67 13.84 -8.00
CA ILE A 139 45.48 13.17 -6.70
C ILE A 139 44.57 14.00 -5.80
N ALA A 140 44.75 15.31 -5.74
CA ALA A 140 43.87 16.21 -4.97
C ALA A 140 42.42 16.21 -5.51
N GLU A 141 42.25 16.22 -6.84
CA GLU A 141 40.93 16.08 -7.46
C GLU A 141 40.27 14.73 -7.13
N LEU A 142 41.02 13.63 -7.21
CA LEU A 142 40.54 12.28 -6.87
C LEU A 142 40.10 12.17 -5.40
N GLN A 143 40.86 12.76 -4.47
CA GLN A 143 40.48 12.82 -3.05
C GLN A 143 39.18 13.62 -2.86
N GLY A 144 39.07 14.78 -3.51
CA GLY A 144 37.86 15.60 -3.47
C GLY A 144 36.62 14.87 -3.99
N GLU A 145 36.73 14.18 -5.13
CA GLU A 145 35.62 13.39 -5.70
C GLU A 145 35.28 12.16 -4.85
N SER A 146 36.29 11.51 -4.25
CA SER A 146 36.08 10.39 -3.31
C SER A 146 35.29 10.84 -2.07
N SER A 147 35.66 11.98 -1.47
CA SER A 147 34.95 12.57 -0.34
C SER A 147 33.49 12.91 -0.67
N LYS A 148 33.24 13.51 -1.84
CA LYS A 148 31.88 13.78 -2.34
C LYS A 148 31.07 12.49 -2.53
N ALA A 149 31.69 11.44 -3.04
CA ALA A 149 31.04 10.14 -3.20
C ALA A 149 30.60 9.58 -1.84
N VAL A 150 31.48 9.54 -0.84
CA VAL A 150 31.15 9.10 0.54
C VAL A 150 29.99 9.92 1.12
N GLN A 151 29.99 11.24 0.94
CA GLN A 151 28.88 12.09 1.42
C GLN A 151 27.54 11.72 0.76
N ARG A 152 27.52 11.51 -0.57
CA ARG A 152 26.30 11.10 -1.29
C ARG A 152 25.80 9.72 -0.86
N MET A 153 26.73 8.82 -0.58
CA MET A 153 26.43 7.48 -0.09
C MET A 153 25.82 7.52 1.32
N SER A 154 26.38 8.34 2.21
CA SER A 154 25.80 8.59 3.55
C SER A 154 24.37 9.14 3.46
N SER A 155 24.13 10.15 2.59
CA SER A 155 22.77 10.65 2.35
C SER A 155 21.83 9.58 1.80
N SER A 156 22.33 8.69 0.93
CA SER A 156 21.53 7.60 0.36
C SER A 156 21.17 6.53 1.40
N SER A 157 22.09 6.22 2.33
CA SER A 157 21.83 5.35 3.49
C SER A 157 20.74 5.95 4.38
N ASN A 158 20.82 7.25 4.69
CA ASN A 158 19.80 7.93 5.49
C ASN A 158 18.42 7.89 4.81
N LEU A 159 18.36 8.16 3.49
CA LEU A 159 17.12 8.08 2.73
C LEU A 159 16.53 6.66 2.75
N ALA A 160 17.36 5.63 2.65
CA ALA A 160 16.91 4.24 2.76
C ALA A 160 16.28 3.96 4.15
N LYS A 161 16.88 4.46 5.23
CA LYS A 161 16.35 4.33 6.60
C LYS A 161 15.03 5.06 6.80
N GLU A 162 14.94 6.33 6.36
CA GLU A 162 13.68 7.08 6.40
C GLU A 162 12.58 6.38 5.60
N THR A 163 12.92 5.80 4.45
CA THR A 163 11.96 5.04 3.64
C THR A 163 11.47 3.79 4.37
N ILE A 164 12.34 3.09 5.11
CA ILE A 164 11.95 1.95 5.95
C ILE A 164 10.95 2.39 7.05
N GLU A 165 11.17 3.53 7.70
CA GLU A 165 10.25 4.07 8.71
C GLU A 165 8.85 4.38 8.13
N VAL A 166 8.80 4.91 6.90
CA VAL A 166 7.54 5.13 6.18
C VAL A 166 6.82 3.81 5.91
N PHE A 167 7.53 2.78 5.46
CA PHE A 167 6.92 1.45 5.26
C PHE A 167 6.41 0.83 6.57
N GLN A 168 7.14 1.00 7.67
CA GLN A 168 6.69 0.52 8.99
C GLN A 168 5.40 1.22 9.46
N SER A 169 5.31 2.53 9.24
CA SER A 169 4.09 3.30 9.54
C SER A 169 2.92 2.84 8.66
N ALA A 170 3.19 2.53 7.40
CA ALA A 170 2.17 2.04 6.49
C ALA A 170 1.70 0.60 6.82
N ASP A 171 2.57 -0.24 7.39
CA ASP A 171 2.21 -1.58 7.89
C ASP A 171 1.22 -1.52 9.07
N GLN A 172 1.31 -0.48 9.92
CA GLN A 172 0.31 -0.22 10.96
C GLN A 172 -1.07 0.11 10.37
N LEU A 173 -1.12 0.98 9.36
CA LEU A 173 -2.37 1.32 8.66
C LEU A 173 -2.98 0.11 7.94
N ILE A 174 -2.15 -0.76 7.36
CA ILE A 174 -2.59 -2.02 6.75
C ILE A 174 -3.18 -2.97 7.81
N SER A 175 -2.59 -3.02 9.00
CA SER A 175 -3.10 -3.82 10.11
C SER A 175 -4.48 -3.32 10.58
N GLU A 176 -4.65 -2.00 10.68
CA GLU A 176 -5.96 -1.38 10.96
C GLU A 176 -6.99 -1.67 9.86
N LEU A 177 -6.58 -1.60 8.58
CA LEU A 177 -7.45 -1.96 7.46
C LEU A 177 -7.90 -3.41 7.52
N THR A 178 -7.00 -4.34 7.85
CA THR A 178 -7.31 -5.77 8.00
C THR A 178 -8.34 -5.98 9.12
N HIS A 179 -8.19 -5.27 10.24
CA HIS A 179 -9.18 -5.31 11.32
C HIS A 179 -10.56 -4.80 10.86
N ASN A 180 -10.60 -3.67 10.16
CA ASN A 180 -11.85 -3.11 9.64
C ASN A 180 -12.53 -4.03 8.63
N ILE A 181 -11.77 -4.68 7.74
CA ILE A 181 -12.27 -5.69 6.80
C ILE A 181 -12.92 -6.85 7.55
N SER A 182 -12.27 -7.35 8.60
CA SER A 182 -12.84 -8.41 9.46
C SER A 182 -14.14 -7.97 10.13
N THR A 183 -14.22 -6.74 10.62
CA THR A 183 -15.44 -6.19 11.24
C THR A 183 -16.57 -6.12 10.22
N ILE A 184 -16.32 -5.56 9.03
CA ILE A 184 -17.33 -5.47 7.95
C ILE A 184 -17.79 -6.87 7.52
N SER A 185 -16.89 -7.85 7.45
CA SER A 185 -17.26 -9.23 7.15
C SER A 185 -18.27 -9.77 8.18
N GLY A 186 -18.03 -9.54 9.47
CA GLY A 186 -18.94 -9.94 10.54
C GLY A 186 -20.28 -9.20 10.52
N GLU A 187 -20.27 -7.91 10.16
CA GLU A 187 -21.52 -7.14 9.97
C GLU A 187 -22.34 -7.70 8.81
N LEU A 188 -21.71 -8.08 7.70
CA LEU A 188 -22.40 -8.69 6.56
C LEU A 188 -23.02 -10.05 6.92
N GLU A 189 -22.35 -10.85 7.74
CA GLU A 189 -22.92 -12.11 8.27
C GLU A 189 -24.19 -11.84 9.11
N GLN A 190 -24.17 -10.79 9.94
CA GLN A 190 -25.36 -10.39 10.70
C GLN A 190 -26.50 -9.91 9.81
N VAL A 191 -26.21 -9.12 8.77
CA VAL A 191 -27.23 -8.66 7.82
C VAL A 191 -27.81 -9.84 7.04
N ALA A 192 -26.98 -10.81 6.63
CA ALA A 192 -27.46 -12.04 5.99
C ALA A 192 -28.42 -12.82 6.89
N ALA A 193 -28.06 -13.02 8.17
CA ALA A 193 -28.91 -13.69 9.15
C ALA A 193 -30.23 -12.93 9.38
N ALA A 194 -30.19 -11.60 9.49
CA ALA A 194 -31.37 -10.77 9.63
C ALA A 194 -32.29 -10.83 8.40
N ALA A 195 -31.72 -10.89 7.19
CA ALA A 195 -32.49 -11.06 5.96
C ALA A 195 -33.18 -12.43 5.90
N GLU A 196 -32.51 -13.51 6.35
CA GLU A 196 -33.10 -14.85 6.45
C GLU A 196 -34.25 -14.90 7.47
N GLU A 197 -34.08 -14.25 8.62
CA GLU A 197 -35.13 -14.11 9.63
C GLU A 197 -36.34 -13.32 9.08
N GLN A 198 -36.10 -12.18 8.42
CA GLN A 198 -37.16 -11.40 7.79
C GLN A 198 -37.90 -12.19 6.71
N ASN A 199 -37.20 -13.01 5.93
CA ASN A 199 -37.82 -13.87 4.92
C ASN A 199 -38.78 -14.89 5.57
N THR A 200 -38.36 -15.46 6.71
CA THR A 200 -39.19 -16.39 7.49
C THR A 200 -40.45 -15.69 8.00
N VAL A 201 -40.31 -14.49 8.57
CA VAL A 201 -41.45 -13.67 9.04
C VAL A 201 -42.39 -13.28 7.88
N ALA A 202 -41.84 -12.95 6.70
CA ALA A 202 -42.63 -12.65 5.52
C ALA A 202 -43.49 -13.85 5.08
N SER A 203 -42.88 -15.05 5.07
CA SER A 203 -43.58 -16.31 4.77
C SER A 203 -44.70 -16.60 5.77
N ASP A 204 -44.45 -16.39 7.06
CA ASP A 204 -45.47 -16.58 8.11
C ASP A 204 -46.65 -15.60 7.97
N ILE A 205 -46.37 -14.33 7.63
CA ILE A 205 -47.40 -13.34 7.35
C ILE A 205 -48.24 -13.78 6.14
N ALA A 206 -47.59 -14.20 5.05
CA ALA A 206 -48.26 -14.67 3.85
C ALA A 206 -49.22 -15.85 4.15
N MET A 207 -48.75 -16.84 4.93
CA MET A 207 -49.57 -17.98 5.36
C MET A 207 -50.76 -17.53 6.23
N ASN A 208 -50.54 -16.63 7.19
CA ASN A 208 -51.60 -16.11 8.05
C ASN A 208 -52.66 -15.32 7.26
N LEU A 209 -52.26 -14.60 6.20
CA LEU A 209 -53.19 -13.90 5.32
C LEU A 209 -54.08 -14.85 4.53
N GLU A 210 -53.54 -15.97 4.06
CA GLU A 210 -54.32 -17.00 3.38
C GLU A 210 -55.40 -17.59 4.31
N VAL A 211 -55.01 -17.91 5.55
CA VAL A 211 -55.95 -18.36 6.59
C VAL A 211 -57.02 -17.30 6.88
N LEU A 212 -56.63 -16.03 7.03
CA LEU A 212 -57.58 -14.93 7.25
C LEU A 212 -58.56 -14.76 6.09
N ASN A 213 -58.09 -14.88 4.85
CA ASN A 213 -58.94 -14.79 3.67
C ASN A 213 -59.97 -15.92 3.65
N SER A 214 -59.56 -17.16 3.96
CA SER A 214 -60.47 -18.30 4.09
C SER A 214 -61.51 -18.11 5.21
N ILE A 215 -61.11 -17.58 6.37
CA ILE A 215 -62.03 -17.26 7.47
C ILE A 215 -63.02 -16.17 7.04
N SER A 216 -62.56 -15.12 6.34
CA SER A 216 -63.40 -14.03 5.84
C SER A 216 -64.46 -14.54 4.85
N GLU A 217 -64.09 -15.45 3.96
CA GLU A 217 -65.04 -16.10 3.04
C GLU A 217 -66.08 -16.93 3.80
N MET A 218 -65.64 -17.72 4.80
CA MET A 218 -66.54 -18.48 5.67
C MET A 218 -67.51 -17.58 6.43
N VAL A 219 -67.05 -16.45 6.97
CA VAL A 219 -67.90 -15.47 7.67
C VAL A 219 -68.93 -14.87 6.72
N ASN A 220 -68.57 -14.52 5.49
CA ASN A 220 -69.52 -14.03 4.49
C ASN A 220 -70.60 -15.06 4.17
N ILE A 221 -70.23 -16.33 4.01
CA ILE A 221 -71.19 -17.43 3.81
C ILE A 221 -72.15 -17.52 5.01
N LYS A 222 -71.61 -17.53 6.24
CA LYS A 222 -72.43 -17.60 7.46
C LYS A 222 -73.35 -16.39 7.64
N PHE A 223 -72.92 -15.21 7.23
CA PHE A 223 -73.74 -14.00 7.27
C PHE A 223 -74.92 -14.11 6.30
N ASN A 224 -74.69 -14.64 5.09
CA ASN A 224 -75.75 -14.91 4.12
C ASN A 224 -76.75 -15.95 4.65
N ASP A 225 -76.27 -17.04 5.23
CA ASP A 225 -77.12 -18.05 5.88
C ASP A 225 -77.98 -17.43 7.00
N MET A 226 -77.37 -16.60 7.85
CA MET A 226 -78.07 -15.93 8.95
C MET A 226 -79.11 -14.93 8.44
N SER A 227 -78.79 -14.15 7.41
CA SER A 227 -79.73 -13.25 6.75
C SER A 227 -80.95 -13.99 6.20
N ALA A 228 -80.73 -15.13 5.53
CA ALA A 228 -81.80 -16.00 5.04
C ALA A 228 -82.67 -16.54 6.19
N ALA A 229 -82.05 -16.98 7.30
CA ALA A 229 -82.78 -17.44 8.48
C ALA A 229 -83.62 -16.32 9.13
N VAL A 230 -83.10 -15.09 9.21
CA VAL A 230 -83.84 -13.92 9.71
C VAL A 230 -85.03 -13.59 8.81
N HIS A 231 -84.88 -13.67 7.48
CA HIS A 231 -86.00 -13.51 6.55
C HIS A 231 -87.08 -14.57 6.75
N GLN A 232 -86.71 -15.84 6.95
CA GLN A 232 -87.64 -16.91 7.25
C GLN A 232 -88.36 -16.72 8.60
N LEU A 233 -87.64 -16.30 9.65
CA LEU A 233 -88.23 -15.99 10.95
C LEU A 233 -89.23 -14.84 10.85
N ASN A 234 -88.90 -13.77 10.12
CA ASN A 234 -89.82 -12.66 9.87
C ASN A 234 -91.07 -13.12 9.12
N ALA A 235 -90.93 -13.99 8.12
CA ALA A 235 -92.06 -14.55 7.38
C ALA A 235 -92.98 -15.37 8.32
N LYS A 236 -92.40 -16.29 9.11
CA LYS A 236 -93.16 -17.08 10.10
C LYS A 236 -93.82 -16.21 11.16
N SER A 237 -93.15 -15.16 11.63
CA SER A 237 -93.73 -14.22 12.59
C SER A 237 -94.92 -13.47 12.02
N LYS A 238 -94.86 -13.03 10.75
CA LYS A 238 -96.00 -12.42 10.06
C LYS A 238 -97.16 -13.39 9.89
N GLU A 239 -96.87 -14.64 9.51
CA GLU A 239 -97.87 -15.70 9.43
C GLU A 239 -98.57 -15.90 10.77
N MET A 240 -97.81 -16.02 11.86
CA MET A 240 -98.34 -16.17 13.21
C MET A 240 -99.19 -14.97 13.65
N GLN A 241 -98.78 -13.74 13.31
CA GLN A 241 -99.58 -12.53 13.54
C GLN A 241 -100.91 -12.56 12.78
N MET A 242 -100.92 -13.01 11.52
CA MET A 242 -102.16 -13.18 10.75
C MET A 242 -103.06 -14.23 11.40
N THR A 243 -102.51 -15.38 11.78
CA THR A 243 -103.27 -16.45 12.45
C THR A 243 -103.89 -15.96 13.76
N VAL A 244 -103.13 -15.28 14.61
CA VAL A 244 -103.66 -14.71 15.87
C VAL A 244 -104.68 -13.60 15.62
N GLY A 245 -104.51 -12.81 14.55
CA GLY A 245 -105.47 -11.79 14.12
C GLY A 245 -106.84 -12.38 13.76
N VAL A 246 -106.89 -13.58 13.17
CA VAL A 246 -108.14 -14.29 12.87
C VAL A 246 -108.90 -14.71 14.14
N PHE A 247 -108.19 -14.92 15.25
CA PHE A 247 -108.79 -15.26 16.55
C PHE A 247 -109.08 -14.05 17.44
N LYS A 248 -108.69 -12.84 17.04
CA LYS A 248 -109.09 -11.59 17.70
C LYS A 248 -110.49 -11.19 17.19
N VAL A 249 -111.52 -11.70 17.88
CA VAL A 249 -112.91 -11.20 17.84
C VAL A 249 -113.15 -10.33 19.06
#